data_AF-A0A4R2TNA4-F1
#
_entry.id   AF-A0A4R2TNA4-F1
#
_cell.length_a   1.000
_cell.length_b   1.000
_cell.length_c   1.000
_cell.angle_alpha   90.00
_cell.angle_beta   90.00
_cell.angle_gamma   90.00
#
_symmetry.space_group_name_H-M   'P 1'
#
loop_
_entity.id
_entity.type
_entity.pdbx_description
1 polymer ?
#
loop_
_entity_poly.entity_id
_entity_poly.type
_entity_poly.pdbx_seq_one_letter_code
_entity_poly.pdbx_strand_id
1 'polypeptide(L)' 'MDKLSAVPEAEQCGWVKDKFGISWQIVPTVLYEMMKFGDKEKSKRLTEAFLKMKKFDLEALQKAFEGF' A
#
# COMPACT_ATOMS: atom_id res chain seq x y z
N MET A 1 12.72 -12.08 7.16
CA MET A 1 11.82 -10.95 6.84
C MET A 1 11.34 -10.32 8.16
N ASP A 2 12.26 -10.10 9.12
CA ASP A 2 11.92 -10.07 10.57
C ASP A 2 12.38 -8.79 11.29
N LYS A 3 12.80 -7.75 10.56
CA LYS A 3 13.52 -6.62 11.16
C LYS A 3 12.75 -5.31 11.26
N LEU A 4 11.51 -5.23 10.77
CA LEU A 4 10.83 -3.94 10.60
C LEU A 4 9.51 -3.76 11.34
N SER A 5 8.91 -4.78 11.94
CA SER A 5 7.61 -4.64 12.61
C SER A 5 7.64 -5.14 14.04
N ALA A 6 7.40 -4.23 14.99
CA ALA A 6 7.32 -4.53 16.42
C ALA A 6 5.89 -4.91 16.86
N VAL A 7 4.88 -4.70 16.01
CA VAL A 7 3.46 -4.99 16.30
C VAL A 7 2.78 -5.56 15.04
N PRO A 8 2.59 -6.88 14.93
CA PRO A 8 2.02 -7.53 13.74
C PRO A 8 0.56 -7.14 13.44
N GLU A 9 -0.16 -6.54 14.40
CA GLU A 9 -1.52 -6.04 14.22
C GLU A 9 -1.60 -4.63 13.59
N ALA A 10 -0.50 -3.85 13.60
CA ALA A 10 -0.49 -2.49 13.05
C ALA A 10 -0.27 -2.44 11.52
N GLU A 11 -0.09 -3.61 10.89
CA GLU A 11 0.36 -3.77 9.51
C GLU A 11 -0.80 -3.72 8.50
N GLN A 12 -1.74 -2.80 8.66
CA GLN A 12 -2.75 -2.54 7.64
C GLN A 12 -2.27 -1.45 6.70
N CYS A 13 -2.42 -1.63 5.39
CA CYS A 13 -2.16 -0.58 4.39
C CYS A 13 -0.71 -0.04 4.38
N GLY A 14 0.28 -0.90 4.68
CA GLY A 14 1.71 -0.56 4.72
C GLY A 14 2.12 0.40 5.83
N TRP A 15 1.28 0.54 6.86
CA TRP A 15 1.64 1.21 8.09
C TRP A 15 2.51 0.29 8.94
N VAL A 16 3.65 0.81 9.40
CA VAL A 16 4.55 0.14 10.32
C VAL A 16 4.76 1.05 11.52
N LYS A 17 4.66 0.48 12.72
CA LYS A 17 4.96 1.20 13.95
C LYS A 17 6.37 0.87 14.36
N ASP A 18 7.21 1.90 14.43
CA ASP A 18 8.59 1.75 14.87
C ASP A 18 8.65 1.58 16.41
N LYS A 19 9.84 1.28 16.91
CA LYS A 19 10.13 1.02 18.34
C LYS A 19 9.86 2.22 19.24
N PHE A 20 9.90 3.44 18.69
CA PHE A 20 9.60 4.70 19.36
C PHE A 20 8.10 5.07 19.28
N GLY A 21 7.29 4.21 18.66
CA GLY A 21 5.84 4.40 18.54
C GLY A 21 5.41 5.31 17.40
N ILE A 22 6.32 5.69 16.50
CA ILE A 22 6.01 6.48 15.31
C ILE A 22 5.46 5.55 14.24
N SER A 23 4.33 5.95 13.66
CA SER A 23 3.69 5.23 12.57
C SER A 23 4.21 5.76 11.23
N TRP A 24 4.86 4.89 10.47
CA TRP A 24 5.39 5.19 9.14
C TRP A 24 4.55 4.46 8.10
N GLN A 25 4.21 5.12 7.00
CA GLN A 25 3.59 4.47 5.86
C GLN A 25 4.62 4.27 4.77
N ILE A 26 4.89 3.02 4.40
CA ILE A 26 5.81 2.70 3.30
C ILE A 26 5.00 2.74 2.01
N VAL A 27 5.00 3.88 1.32
CA VAL A 27 4.31 4.06 0.05
C VAL A 27 5.31 3.90 -1.10
N PRO A 28 5.14 2.91 -2.00
CA PRO A 28 5.98 2.79 -3.18
C PRO A 28 5.82 3.98 -4.12
N THR A 29 6.92 4.43 -4.75
CA THR A 29 6.89 5.57 -5.67
C THR A 29 5.91 5.37 -6.82
N VAL A 30 5.85 4.15 -7.38
CA VAL A 30 4.89 3.80 -8.43
C VAL A 30 3.43 3.94 -7.98
N LEU A 31 3.12 3.63 -6.71
CA LEU A 31 1.78 3.78 -6.16
C LEU A 31 1.42 5.27 -6.02
N TYR A 32 2.38 6.09 -5.61
CA TYR A 32 2.22 7.54 -5.55
C TYR A 32 1.95 8.13 -6.94
N GLU A 33 2.69 7.70 -7.95
CA GLU A 33 2.47 8.13 -9.34
C GLU A 33 1.12 7.68 -9.88
N MET A 34 0.71 6.43 -9.62
CA MET A 34 -0.61 5.91 -10.01
C MET A 34 -1.76 6.68 -9.36
N MET A 35 -1.65 7.05 -8.08
CA MET A 35 -2.67 7.89 -7.42
C MET A 35 -2.67 9.32 -7.95
N LYS A 36 -1.50 9.88 -8.29
CA LYS A 36 -1.36 11.27 -8.74
C LYS A 36 -1.78 11.47 -10.19
N PHE A 37 -1.48 10.51 -11.06
CA PHE A 37 -1.70 10.59 -12.51
C PHE A 37 -2.80 9.64 -13.02
N GLY A 38 -3.34 8.77 -12.17
CA GLY A 38 -4.37 7.81 -12.56
C GLY A 38 -5.76 8.41 -12.68
N ASP A 39 -6.47 7.98 -13.73
CA ASP A 39 -7.90 8.25 -13.92
C ASP A 39 -8.73 7.87 -12.68
N LYS A 40 -9.88 8.55 -12.48
CA LYS A 40 -10.78 8.27 -11.34
C LYS A 40 -11.16 6.79 -11.22
N GLU A 41 -11.37 6.10 -12.35
CA GLU A 41 -11.68 4.66 -12.34
C GLU A 41 -10.51 3.79 -11.90
N LYS A 42 -9.31 4.06 -12.43
CA LYS A 42 -8.09 3.31 -12.07
C LYS A 42 -7.74 3.53 -10.61
N SER A 43 -7.82 4.77 -10.14
CA SER A 43 -7.63 5.14 -8.74
C SER A 43 -8.65 4.46 -7.82
N LYS A 44 -9.90 4.28 -8.25
CA LYS A 44 -10.91 3.53 -7.49
C LYS A 44 -10.53 2.05 -7.36
N ARG A 45 -10.16 1.38 -8.46
CA ARG A 45 -9.73 -0.03 -8.45
C ARG A 45 -8.47 -0.23 -7.61
N LEU A 46 -7.51 0.69 -7.75
CA LEU A 46 -6.30 0.74 -6.94
C LEU A 46 -6.65 0.85 -5.45
N THR A 47 -7.58 1.74 -5.08
CA THR A 47 -8.03 1.93 -3.69
C THR A 47 -8.73 0.68 -3.15
N GLU A 48 -9.58 0.03 -3.95
CA GLU A 48 -10.25 -1.21 -3.55
C GLU A 48 -9.28 -2.39 -3.35
N ALA A 49 -8.25 -2.50 -4.19
CA ALA A 49 -7.19 -3.48 -4.02
C ALA A 49 -6.31 -3.17 -2.81
N PHE A 50 -5.92 -1.90 -2.66
CA PHE A 50 -5.12 -1.37 -1.56
C PHE A 50 -5.76 -1.63 -0.19
N LEU A 51 -7.06 -1.39 -0.02
CA LEU A 51 -7.77 -1.56 1.25
C LEU A 51 -7.83 -3.02 1.73
N LYS A 52 -7.68 -3.99 0.81
CA LYS A 52 -7.67 -5.42 1.13
C LYS A 52 -6.27 -5.93 1.45
N MET A 53 -5.22 -5.14 1.22
CA MET A 53 -3.84 -5.53 1.37
C MET A 53 -3.27 -5.10 2.73
N LYS A 54 -2.68 -6.06 3.45
CA LYS A 54 -1.84 -5.76 4.62
C LYS A 54 -0.48 -5.21 4.20
N LYS A 55 0.11 -5.81 3.17
CA LYS A 55 1.38 -5.39 2.55
C LYS A 55 1.13 -5.03 1.08
N PHE A 56 1.73 -3.95 0.62
CA PHE A 56 1.63 -3.52 -0.78
C PHE A 56 2.27 -4.56 -1.71
N ASP A 57 1.45 -5.15 -2.58
CA ASP A 57 1.89 -5.99 -3.67
C ASP A 57 1.83 -5.18 -4.97
N LEU A 58 3.00 -4.83 -5.51
CA LEU A 58 3.10 -3.93 -6.65
C LEU A 58 2.48 -4.53 -7.92
N GLU A 59 2.64 -5.83 -8.13
CA GLU A 59 2.10 -6.52 -9.30
C GLU A 59 0.58 -6.59 -9.24
N ALA A 60 0.02 -6.91 -8.07
CA ALA A 60 -1.43 -6.92 -7.87
C ALA A 60 -2.04 -5.52 -7.99
N LEU A 61 -1.33 -4.48 -7.51
CA LEU A 61 -1.76 -3.08 -7.65
C LEU A 61 -1.69 -2.61 -9.09
N GLN A 62 -0.65 -2.98 -9.85
CA GLN A 62 -0.57 -2.72 -11.30
C GLN A 62 -1.71 -3.39 -12.05
N LYS A 63 -1.97 -4.68 -11.80
CA LYS A 63 -3.09 -5.39 -12.44
C LYS A 63 -4.43 -4.74 -12.12
N ALA A 64 -4.67 -4.38 -10.86
CA ALA A 64 -5.89 -3.67 -10.47
C ALA A 64 -6.02 -2.29 -11.13
N PHE A 65 -4.90 -1.58 -11.28
CA PHE A 65 -4.83 -0.27 -11.94
C PHE A 65 -5.09 -0.35 -13.45
N GLU A 66 -4.52 -1.35 -14.11
CA GLU A 66 -4.69 -1.59 -15.56
C GLU A 66 -6.02 -2.29 -15.90
N GLY A 67 -6.62 -2.99 -14.94
CA GLY A 67 -7.90 -3.68 -15.10
C GLY A 67 -7.80 -5.07 -15.72
N PHE A 68 -6.67 -5.75 -15.55
CA PHE A 68 -6.46 -7.14 -15.96
C PHE A 68 -6.91 -8.14 -14.89
#